data_AF-X0RW82-F1
#
_entry.id   AF-X0RW82-F1
#
_cell.length_a   1.000
_cell.length_b   1.000
_cell.length_c   1.000
_cell.angle_alpha   90.00
_cell.angle_beta   90.00
_cell.angle_gamma   90.00
#
_symmetry.space_group_name_H-M   'P 1'
#
loop_
_entity.id
_entity.type
_entity.pdbx_description
1 polymer ?
#
loop_
_entity_poly.entity_id
_entity_poly.type
_entity_poly.pdbx_seq_one_letter_code
_entity_poly.pdbx_strand_id
1 'polypeptide(L)'
;MHDQIDDYISFAAEVRSEGIRYVVLLGMGGSSLAPQVFQDVFGAESGFPTLTMLDSTHPSAIRDVEDTINIQRTLFVVSSKSGTTIETLSLFNFFWNRVSQVSTRPGHQFVTITDPGTPLETLARNRGFRHIFHAPPDVGGRYSALTAFGLVPASLIGMNVHGFLDRAWIMTENCAFCVSSHIALGIVLGAVLGEITMQGRDKITFLTSSSIKSFPIWLEQLLAESTGKQGKGIIPIVNEPIPEDLTRYAADRCFIALMLQTDDNEILEEQLKSITRQGNPTVQIMLPEKINLSQEIYSWEIAVAAAGAVLGIHPFNQPDVQMAKDLAKKMMAHAEQGIFPEKNLETYSVLDAASLEQGIRKWLQSARSGDYVAIQAYIAPAREVTEAIQEIRSEFLNRLRLATTFGYGPRFLHSTGQLHKGGPG
;
A
#
# COMPACT_ATOMS: atom_id res chain seq x y z
N MET A 1 6.54 -18.57 11.00
CA MET A 1 5.64 -18.62 9.83
C MET A 1 5.72 -19.94 9.09
N HIS A 2 6.90 -20.54 8.88
CA HIS A 2 7.04 -21.88 8.27
C HIS A 2 6.14 -22.94 8.91
N ASP A 3 6.03 -23.02 10.23
CA ASP A 3 5.18 -24.02 10.90
C ASP A 3 3.66 -23.84 10.64
N GLN A 4 3.23 -22.69 10.14
CA GLN A 4 1.83 -22.37 9.84
C GLN A 4 1.52 -22.39 8.34
N ILE A 5 2.54 -22.47 7.47
CA ILE A 5 2.35 -22.31 6.03
C ILE A 5 1.57 -23.50 5.42
N ASP A 6 1.78 -24.70 5.96
CA ASP A 6 1.13 -25.93 5.51
C ASP A 6 -0.39 -25.86 5.71
N ASP A 7 -0.83 -25.21 6.79
CA ASP A 7 -2.25 -24.93 7.07
C ASP A 7 -2.84 -23.99 6.00
N TYR A 8 -2.10 -22.93 5.63
CA TYR A 8 -2.57 -21.97 4.62
C TYR A 8 -2.68 -22.61 3.24
N ILE A 9 -1.72 -23.45 2.87
CA ILE A 9 -1.72 -24.19 1.61
C ILE A 9 -2.85 -25.21 1.59
N SER A 10 -3.05 -25.96 2.68
CA SER A 10 -4.12 -26.94 2.80
C SER A 10 -5.49 -26.26 2.68
N PHE A 11 -5.69 -25.14 3.38
CA PHE A 11 -6.91 -24.33 3.27
C PHE A 11 -7.14 -23.82 1.84
N ALA A 12 -6.10 -23.33 1.16
CA ALA A 12 -6.22 -22.87 -0.23
C ALA A 12 -6.58 -24.02 -1.19
N ALA A 13 -6.03 -25.22 -0.96
CA ALA A 13 -6.37 -26.42 -1.73
C ALA A 13 -7.85 -26.82 -1.53
N GLU A 14 -8.37 -26.73 -0.30
CA GLU A 14 -9.79 -26.94 0.00
C GLU A 14 -10.67 -25.94 -0.75
N VAL A 15 -10.38 -24.63 -0.62
CA VAL A 15 -11.10 -23.54 -1.30
C VAL A 15 -11.12 -23.77 -2.83
N ARG A 16 -9.99 -24.16 -3.41
CA ARG A 16 -9.89 -24.54 -4.82
C ARG A 16 -10.77 -25.75 -5.17
N SER A 17 -10.72 -26.81 -4.36
CA SER A 17 -11.45 -28.06 -4.61
C SER A 17 -12.97 -27.87 -4.57
N GLU A 18 -13.45 -26.92 -3.76
CA GLU A 18 -14.86 -26.54 -3.68
C GLU A 18 -15.34 -25.68 -4.86
N GLY A 19 -14.43 -25.30 -5.77
CA GLY A 19 -14.77 -24.51 -6.96
C GLY A 19 -15.02 -23.03 -6.67
N ILE A 20 -14.46 -22.49 -5.58
CA ILE A 20 -14.41 -21.04 -5.36
C ILE A 20 -13.58 -20.41 -6.48
N ARG A 21 -14.09 -19.33 -7.05
CA ARG A 21 -13.51 -18.63 -8.21
C ARG A 21 -13.02 -17.24 -7.89
N TYR A 22 -13.56 -16.64 -6.83
CA TYR A 22 -13.26 -15.27 -6.45
C TYR A 22 -12.89 -15.21 -4.97
N VAL A 23 -11.88 -14.42 -4.66
CA VAL A 23 -11.56 -13.98 -3.31
C VAL A 23 -11.73 -12.48 -3.27
N VAL A 24 -12.54 -11.97 -2.34
CA VAL A 24 -12.65 -10.53 -2.10
C VAL A 24 -12.06 -10.22 -0.74
N LEU A 25 -10.92 -9.52 -0.73
CA LEU A 25 -10.25 -9.12 0.49
C LEU A 25 -10.78 -7.75 0.93
N LEU A 26 -11.38 -7.74 2.12
CA LEU A 26 -11.93 -6.55 2.78
C LEU A 26 -10.91 -6.09 3.82
N GLY A 27 -10.15 -5.03 3.51
CA GLY A 27 -9.01 -4.62 4.32
C GLY A 27 -8.60 -3.18 4.06
N MET A 28 -7.75 -2.64 4.93
CA MET A 28 -7.16 -1.30 4.77
C MET A 28 -5.66 -1.35 5.10
N GLY A 29 -4.87 -0.54 4.39
CA GLY A 29 -3.44 -0.34 4.68
C GLY A 29 -2.62 -1.63 4.68
N GLY A 30 -1.90 -1.87 5.78
CA GLY A 30 -0.98 -3.00 5.89
C GLY A 30 -1.66 -4.37 5.84
N SER A 31 -2.97 -4.41 6.07
CA SER A 31 -3.81 -5.60 5.92
C SER A 31 -4.29 -5.83 4.48
N SER A 32 -3.95 -4.95 3.53
CA SER A 32 -4.38 -5.02 2.13
C SER A 32 -3.28 -4.90 1.07
N LEU A 33 -2.29 -4.00 1.22
CA LEU A 33 -1.41 -3.66 0.08
C LEU A 33 -0.53 -4.82 -0.39
N ALA A 34 0.05 -5.62 0.51
CA ALA A 34 0.88 -6.76 0.12
C ALA A 34 0.08 -7.84 -0.66
N PRO A 35 -1.11 -8.28 -0.21
CA PRO A 35 -2.01 -9.12 -1.00
C PRO A 35 -2.33 -8.59 -2.40
N GLN A 36 -2.57 -7.28 -2.53
CA GLN A 36 -2.80 -6.66 -3.85
C GLN A 36 -1.56 -6.80 -4.74
N VAL A 37 -0.38 -6.46 -4.22
CA VAL A 37 0.89 -6.60 -4.94
C VAL A 37 1.10 -8.04 -5.40
N PHE A 38 0.80 -9.02 -4.54
CA PHE A 38 0.94 -10.43 -4.87
C PHE A 38 0.01 -10.85 -6.02
N GLN A 39 -1.25 -10.45 -5.99
CA GLN A 39 -2.17 -10.69 -7.10
C GLN A 39 -1.70 -10.03 -8.40
N ASP A 40 -1.22 -8.79 -8.34
CA ASP A 40 -0.79 -8.03 -9.52
C ASP A 40 0.48 -8.62 -10.16
N VAL A 41 1.43 -9.12 -9.35
CA VAL A 41 2.72 -9.63 -9.83
C VAL A 41 2.65 -11.10 -10.25
N PHE A 42 2.00 -11.95 -9.44
CA PHE A 42 2.01 -13.40 -9.63
C PHE A 42 0.78 -13.90 -10.37
N GLY A 43 -0.33 -13.17 -10.29
CA GLY A 43 -1.62 -13.65 -10.79
C GLY A 43 -2.16 -14.82 -9.97
N ALA A 44 -3.31 -15.35 -10.39
CA ALA A 44 -3.85 -16.58 -9.84
C ALA A 44 -3.38 -17.78 -10.66
N GLU A 45 -2.86 -18.81 -9.98
CA GLU A 45 -2.52 -20.07 -10.63
C GLU A 45 -3.78 -20.79 -11.18
N SER A 46 -3.58 -21.65 -12.17
CA SER A 46 -4.69 -22.37 -12.81
C SER A 46 -5.51 -23.18 -11.80
N GLY A 47 -6.80 -22.86 -11.73
CA GLY A 47 -7.76 -23.49 -10.83
C GLY A 47 -7.90 -22.82 -9.47
N PHE A 48 -7.00 -21.93 -9.08
CA PHE A 48 -7.15 -21.09 -7.90
C PHE A 48 -8.04 -19.87 -8.19
N PRO A 49 -8.70 -19.29 -7.16
CA PRO A 49 -9.50 -18.08 -7.32
C PRO A 49 -8.64 -16.85 -7.63
N THR A 50 -9.24 -15.88 -8.32
CA THR A 50 -8.66 -14.54 -8.46
C THR A 50 -8.96 -13.72 -7.22
N LEU A 51 -7.98 -12.95 -6.74
CA LEU A 51 -8.15 -12.04 -5.62
C LEU A 51 -8.48 -10.63 -6.10
N THR A 52 -9.49 -10.02 -5.51
CA THR A 52 -9.81 -8.60 -5.67
C THR A 52 -9.67 -7.91 -4.32
N MET A 53 -8.85 -6.87 -4.27
CA MET A 53 -8.75 -6.00 -3.11
C MET A 53 -9.90 -4.99 -3.11
N LEU A 54 -10.66 -4.91 -2.01
CA LEU A 54 -11.66 -3.87 -1.81
C LEU A 54 -11.33 -3.05 -0.55
N ASP A 55 -10.76 -1.87 -0.80
CA ASP A 55 -10.36 -0.89 0.22
C ASP A 55 -10.87 0.52 -0.10
N SER A 56 -11.98 0.59 -0.85
CA SER A 56 -12.78 1.80 -1.02
C SER A 56 -14.17 1.61 -0.43
N THR A 57 -14.65 2.64 0.27
CA THR A 57 -16.03 2.73 0.75
C THR A 57 -16.96 3.43 -0.25
N HIS A 58 -16.44 3.84 -1.42
CA HIS A 58 -17.23 4.49 -2.44
C HIS A 58 -18.27 3.49 -3.01
N PRO A 59 -19.57 3.83 -3.08
CA PRO A 59 -20.61 2.90 -3.53
C PRO A 59 -20.37 2.29 -4.90
N SER A 60 -19.86 3.06 -5.87
CA SER A 60 -19.50 2.54 -7.20
C SER A 60 -18.41 1.45 -7.12
N ALA A 61 -17.36 1.65 -6.33
CA ALA A 61 -16.28 0.65 -6.19
C ALA A 61 -16.80 -0.67 -5.59
N ILE A 62 -17.72 -0.57 -4.61
CA ILE A 62 -18.37 -1.75 -4.02
C ILE A 62 -19.24 -2.46 -5.07
N ARG A 63 -19.98 -1.69 -5.88
CA ARG A 63 -20.82 -2.23 -6.96
C ARG A 63 -20.00 -2.89 -8.05
N ASP A 64 -18.89 -2.30 -8.46
CA ASP A 64 -18.01 -2.87 -9.49
C ASP A 64 -17.49 -4.26 -9.07
N VAL A 65 -17.17 -4.43 -7.78
CA VAL A 65 -16.84 -5.74 -7.22
C VAL A 65 -18.06 -6.68 -7.24
N GLU A 66 -19.22 -6.21 -6.78
CA GLU A 66 -20.46 -7.00 -6.77
C GLU A 66 -20.85 -7.51 -8.18
N ASP A 67 -20.69 -6.67 -9.20
CA ASP A 67 -21.03 -6.98 -10.60
C ASP A 67 -20.03 -7.95 -11.25
N THR A 68 -18.80 -8.03 -10.72
CA THR A 68 -17.73 -8.89 -11.26
C THR A 68 -17.78 -10.31 -10.69
N ILE A 69 -18.21 -10.47 -9.44
CA ILE A 69 -18.15 -11.74 -8.72
C ILE A 69 -19.43 -12.57 -8.87
N ASN A 70 -19.30 -13.89 -8.74
CA ASN A 70 -20.43 -14.76 -8.41
C ASN A 70 -20.44 -14.99 -6.89
N ILE A 71 -21.43 -14.47 -6.19
CA ILE A 71 -21.51 -14.55 -4.72
C ILE A 71 -21.38 -15.99 -4.22
N GLN A 72 -22.06 -16.97 -4.82
CA GLN A 72 -22.00 -18.38 -4.38
C GLN A 72 -20.62 -19.03 -4.60
N ARG A 73 -19.78 -18.46 -5.47
CA ARG A 73 -18.40 -18.92 -5.72
C ARG A 73 -17.34 -17.95 -5.22
N THR A 74 -17.69 -17.15 -4.21
CA THR A 74 -16.80 -16.15 -3.62
C THR A 74 -16.45 -16.49 -2.17
N LEU A 75 -15.18 -16.35 -1.82
CA LEU A 75 -14.70 -16.31 -0.44
C LEU A 75 -14.35 -14.86 -0.06
N PHE A 76 -14.86 -14.39 1.08
CA PHE A 76 -14.55 -13.07 1.61
C PHE A 76 -13.50 -13.18 2.71
N VAL A 77 -12.42 -12.40 2.60
CA VAL A 77 -11.35 -12.34 3.60
C VAL A 77 -11.48 -11.03 4.36
N VAL A 78 -11.95 -11.08 5.61
CA VAL A 78 -12.08 -9.90 6.47
C VAL A 78 -10.77 -9.69 7.23
N SER A 79 -9.99 -8.70 6.78
CA SER A 79 -8.59 -8.51 7.19
C SER A 79 -8.43 -7.23 8.00
N SER A 80 -8.19 -7.38 9.31
CA SER A 80 -7.96 -6.24 10.21
C SER A 80 -7.19 -6.66 11.45
N LYS A 81 -6.00 -6.08 11.65
CA LYS A 81 -5.17 -6.30 12.84
C LYS A 81 -5.94 -6.02 14.13
N SER A 82 -6.52 -4.82 14.26
CA SER A 82 -7.25 -4.42 15.48
C SER A 82 -8.65 -5.02 15.58
N GLY A 83 -9.19 -5.56 14.48
CA GLY A 83 -10.57 -6.03 14.40
C GLY A 83 -11.63 -4.94 14.51
N THR A 84 -11.25 -3.66 14.42
CA THR A 84 -12.13 -2.50 14.68
C THR A 84 -12.10 -1.46 13.56
N THR A 85 -11.41 -1.74 12.44
CA THR A 85 -11.37 -0.84 11.27
C THR A 85 -12.77 -0.66 10.70
N ILE A 86 -13.32 0.56 10.78
CA ILE A 86 -14.73 0.82 10.47
C ILE A 86 -15.04 0.53 9.01
N GLU A 87 -14.14 0.87 8.09
CA GLU A 87 -14.31 0.64 6.67
C GLU A 87 -14.36 -0.86 6.35
N THR A 88 -13.42 -1.65 6.89
CA THR A 88 -13.42 -3.12 6.78
C THR A 88 -14.70 -3.73 7.32
N LEU A 89 -15.16 -3.30 8.50
CA LEU A 89 -16.40 -3.82 9.10
C LEU A 89 -17.65 -3.40 8.32
N SER A 90 -17.64 -2.22 7.69
CA SER A 90 -18.73 -1.74 6.85
C SER A 90 -18.86 -2.56 5.57
N LEU A 91 -17.73 -2.85 4.92
CA LEU A 91 -17.66 -3.75 3.77
C LEU A 91 -18.09 -5.16 4.14
N PHE A 92 -17.63 -5.68 5.29
CA PHE A 92 -18.06 -6.97 5.81
C PHE A 92 -19.57 -7.02 5.99
N ASN A 93 -20.18 -6.03 6.65
CA ASN A 93 -21.62 -5.99 6.88
C ASN A 93 -22.41 -5.97 5.56
N PHE A 94 -21.92 -5.24 4.55
CA PHE A 94 -22.53 -5.22 3.23
C PHE A 94 -22.53 -6.62 2.60
N PHE A 95 -21.37 -7.27 2.47
CA PHE A 95 -21.28 -8.58 1.83
C PHE A 95 -21.89 -9.70 2.66
N TRP A 96 -21.88 -9.59 3.99
CA TRP A 96 -22.61 -10.49 4.87
C TRP A 96 -24.10 -10.51 4.53
N ASN A 97 -24.70 -9.33 4.33
CA ASN A 97 -26.10 -9.23 3.95
C ASN A 97 -26.36 -9.84 2.57
N ARG A 98 -25.47 -9.60 1.59
CA ARG A 98 -25.58 -10.20 0.25
C ARG A 98 -25.49 -11.73 0.29
N VAL A 99 -24.52 -12.28 1.01
CA VAL A 99 -24.36 -13.72 1.18
C VAL A 99 -25.56 -14.33 1.92
N SER A 100 -26.08 -13.66 2.95
CA SER A 100 -27.23 -14.14 3.73
C SER A 100 -28.52 -14.24 2.91
N GLN A 101 -28.62 -13.53 1.78
CA GLN A 101 -29.76 -13.64 0.85
C GLN A 101 -29.72 -14.93 0.02
N VAL A 102 -28.54 -15.56 -0.13
CA VAL A 102 -28.33 -16.71 -1.04
C VAL A 102 -27.81 -17.96 -0.33
N SER A 103 -27.45 -17.88 0.96
CA SER A 103 -26.90 -18.98 1.75
C SER A 103 -27.53 -19.03 3.14
N THR A 104 -27.89 -20.23 3.59
CA THR A 104 -28.36 -20.49 4.97
C THR A 104 -27.21 -20.58 5.98
N ARG A 105 -25.96 -20.68 5.51
CA ARG A 105 -24.75 -20.72 6.34
C ARG A 105 -23.76 -19.65 5.87
N PRO A 106 -24.09 -18.36 5.98
CA PRO A 106 -23.30 -17.27 5.40
C PRO A 106 -21.83 -17.29 5.85
N GLY A 107 -21.56 -17.60 7.12
CA GLY A 107 -20.20 -17.67 7.67
C GLY A 107 -19.26 -18.63 6.93
N HIS A 108 -19.78 -19.65 6.23
CA HIS A 108 -18.95 -20.56 5.44
C HIS A 108 -18.25 -19.86 4.27
N GLN A 109 -18.66 -18.67 3.87
CA GLN A 109 -18.02 -17.89 2.82
C GLN A 109 -17.12 -16.77 3.36
N PHE A 110 -16.85 -16.75 4.66
CA PHE A 110 -15.98 -15.76 5.29
C PHE A 110 -14.84 -16.43 6.04
N VAL A 111 -13.65 -15.86 5.89
CA VAL A 111 -12.52 -16.06 6.80
C VAL A 111 -12.07 -14.72 7.35
N THR A 112 -11.31 -14.76 8.44
CA THR A 112 -10.69 -13.55 8.98
C THR A 112 -9.21 -13.71 9.21
N ILE A 113 -8.47 -12.61 9.06
CA ILE A 113 -7.07 -12.47 9.46
C ILE A 113 -7.02 -11.32 10.46
N THR A 114 -6.63 -11.62 11.70
CA THR A 114 -6.66 -10.67 12.82
C THR A 114 -5.69 -11.06 13.92
N ASP A 115 -5.42 -10.17 14.87
CA ASP A 115 -4.67 -10.54 16.07
C ASP A 115 -5.53 -11.40 17.01
N PRO A 116 -4.93 -12.26 17.84
CA PRO A 116 -5.65 -13.01 18.87
C PRO A 116 -6.41 -12.09 19.84
N GLY A 117 -7.63 -12.48 20.19
CA GLY A 117 -8.46 -11.83 21.20
C GLY A 117 -9.18 -10.55 20.73
N THR A 118 -9.19 -10.26 19.42
CA THR A 118 -9.85 -9.05 18.89
C THR A 118 -11.37 -9.20 18.84
N PRO A 119 -12.12 -8.07 18.75
CA PRO A 119 -13.55 -8.10 18.47
C PRO A 119 -13.91 -8.81 17.17
N LEU A 120 -13.02 -8.76 16.17
CA LEU A 120 -13.22 -9.44 14.89
C LEU A 120 -13.10 -10.96 15.02
N GLU A 121 -12.18 -11.47 15.83
CA GLU A 121 -12.14 -12.89 16.18
C GLU A 121 -13.46 -13.33 16.85
N THR A 122 -13.94 -12.56 17.81
CA THR A 122 -15.20 -12.86 18.51
C THR A 122 -16.38 -12.87 17.54
N LEU A 123 -16.44 -11.89 16.65
CA LEU A 123 -17.44 -11.82 15.59
C LEU A 123 -17.37 -13.03 14.66
N ALA A 124 -16.18 -13.41 14.22
CA ALA A 124 -15.96 -14.57 13.34
C ALA A 124 -16.43 -15.87 13.98
N ARG A 125 -16.12 -16.09 15.27
CA ARG A 125 -16.62 -17.25 16.03
C ARG A 125 -18.14 -17.26 16.12
N ASN A 126 -18.74 -16.12 16.51
CA ASN A 126 -20.20 -16.00 16.65
C ASN A 126 -20.95 -16.17 15.32
N ARG A 127 -20.34 -15.74 14.22
CA ARG A 127 -20.92 -15.81 12.87
C ARG A 127 -20.57 -17.10 12.13
N GLY A 128 -19.82 -18.01 12.76
CA GLY A 128 -19.44 -19.30 12.18
C GLY A 128 -18.59 -19.14 10.93
N PHE A 129 -17.61 -18.23 10.96
CA PHE A 129 -16.64 -18.09 9.88
C PHE A 129 -15.92 -19.41 9.65
N ARG A 130 -15.57 -19.67 8.39
CA ARG A 130 -14.91 -20.92 7.98
C ARG A 130 -13.57 -21.11 8.67
N HIS A 131 -12.79 -20.04 8.82
CA HIS A 131 -11.48 -20.07 9.45
C HIS A 131 -11.11 -18.72 10.07
N ILE A 132 -10.27 -18.76 11.10
CA ILE A 132 -9.70 -17.60 11.78
C ILE A 132 -8.18 -17.77 11.74
N PHE A 133 -7.50 -16.92 10.98
CA PHE A 133 -6.05 -16.89 10.90
C PHE A 133 -5.50 -15.80 11.82
N HIS A 134 -4.50 -16.17 12.62
CA HIS A 134 -3.84 -15.24 13.54
C HIS A 134 -2.50 -14.79 12.98
N ALA A 135 -2.22 -13.50 13.10
CA ALA A 135 -0.90 -12.93 12.86
C ALA A 135 -0.19 -12.66 14.20
N PRO A 136 1.15 -12.56 14.23
CA PRO A 136 1.89 -12.15 15.42
C PRO A 136 1.52 -10.71 15.86
N PRO A 137 1.04 -10.49 17.09
CA PRO A 137 0.58 -9.17 17.55
C PRO A 137 1.67 -8.09 17.59
N ASP A 138 2.93 -8.51 17.73
CA ASP A 138 4.11 -7.66 17.79
C ASP A 138 4.56 -7.14 16.42
N VAL A 139 4.05 -7.71 15.32
CA VAL A 139 4.35 -7.24 13.96
C VAL A 139 3.40 -6.13 13.54
N GLY A 140 3.92 -4.92 13.33
CA GLY A 140 3.13 -3.78 12.85
C GLY A 140 2.49 -4.04 11.48
N GLY A 141 1.31 -3.47 11.21
CA GLY A 141 0.54 -3.78 9.99
C GLY A 141 1.32 -3.60 8.68
N ARG A 142 2.10 -2.51 8.52
CA ARG A 142 2.93 -2.28 7.33
C ARG A 142 4.12 -3.24 7.18
N TYR A 143 4.50 -3.94 8.25
CA TYR A 143 5.54 -4.98 8.30
C TYR A 143 4.94 -6.40 8.25
N SER A 144 3.64 -6.53 7.92
CA SER A 144 2.91 -7.80 8.03
C SER A 144 2.86 -8.61 6.74
N ALA A 145 3.56 -8.18 5.69
CA ALA A 145 3.54 -8.80 4.36
C ALA A 145 3.98 -10.27 4.38
N LEU A 146 4.92 -10.65 5.26
CA LEU A 146 5.38 -12.03 5.43
C LEU A 146 4.69 -12.76 6.60
N THR A 147 3.57 -12.25 7.10
CA THR A 147 2.72 -12.90 8.12
C THR A 147 1.45 -13.48 7.48
N ALA A 148 0.50 -13.96 8.29
CA ALA A 148 -0.82 -14.38 7.81
C ALA A 148 -1.50 -13.34 6.90
N PHE A 149 -1.30 -12.04 7.16
CA PHE A 149 -1.89 -10.95 6.36
C PHE A 149 -1.51 -10.98 4.88
N GLY A 150 -0.27 -11.36 4.54
CA GLY A 150 0.15 -11.53 3.15
C GLY A 150 0.10 -12.98 2.67
N LEU A 151 0.46 -13.93 3.52
CA LEU A 151 0.65 -15.34 3.12
C LEU A 151 -0.65 -16.12 2.95
N VAL A 152 -1.71 -15.81 3.71
CA VAL A 152 -3.01 -16.46 3.50
C VAL A 152 -3.59 -16.04 2.15
N PRO A 153 -3.67 -14.74 1.80
CA PRO A 153 -4.07 -14.32 0.46
C PRO A 153 -3.17 -14.84 -0.67
N ALA A 154 -1.86 -14.88 -0.47
CA ALA A 154 -0.92 -15.45 -1.44
C ALA A 154 -1.20 -16.95 -1.71
N SER A 155 -1.45 -17.72 -0.65
CA SER A 155 -1.79 -19.14 -0.77
C SER A 155 -3.11 -19.33 -1.52
N LEU A 156 -4.11 -18.48 -1.25
CA LEU A 156 -5.42 -18.54 -1.90
C LEU A 156 -5.37 -18.34 -3.42
N ILE A 157 -4.40 -17.59 -3.93
CA ILE A 157 -4.19 -17.43 -5.39
C ILE A 157 -3.22 -18.48 -5.97
N GLY A 158 -2.78 -19.43 -5.15
CA GLY A 158 -1.93 -20.55 -5.55
C GLY A 158 -0.43 -20.24 -5.59
N MET A 159 0.03 -19.12 -5.04
CA MET A 159 1.47 -18.82 -5.03
C MET A 159 2.27 -19.90 -4.29
N ASN A 160 3.48 -20.17 -4.77
CA ASN A 160 4.48 -20.98 -4.05
C ASN A 160 5.01 -20.23 -2.81
N VAL A 161 4.21 -20.22 -1.75
CA VAL A 161 4.53 -19.51 -0.49
C VAL A 161 5.69 -20.15 0.28
N HIS A 162 5.98 -21.44 0.11
CA HIS A 162 7.21 -22.06 0.63
C HIS A 162 8.43 -21.43 0.00
N GLY A 163 8.54 -21.48 -1.33
CA GLY A 163 9.65 -20.88 -2.05
C GLY A 163 9.76 -19.38 -1.79
N PHE A 164 8.63 -18.69 -1.63
CA PHE A 164 8.61 -17.28 -1.25
C PHE A 164 9.25 -17.04 0.12
N LEU A 165 8.87 -17.80 1.14
CA LEU A 165 9.43 -17.69 2.49
C LEU A 165 10.90 -18.14 2.57
N ASP A 166 11.30 -19.15 1.82
CA ASP A 166 12.69 -19.60 1.78
C ASP A 166 13.61 -18.49 1.26
N ARG A 167 13.14 -17.72 0.27
CA ARG A 167 13.87 -16.55 -0.23
C ARG A 167 13.95 -15.45 0.84
N ALA A 168 12.88 -15.17 1.56
CA ALA A 168 12.92 -14.23 2.68
C ALA A 168 13.89 -14.69 3.78
N TRP A 169 13.91 -15.99 4.09
CA TRP A 169 14.82 -16.58 5.07
C TRP A 169 16.29 -16.36 4.71
N ILE A 170 16.66 -16.54 3.44
CA ILE A 170 18.02 -16.22 2.98
C ILE A 170 18.36 -14.74 3.25
N MET A 171 17.42 -13.82 3.05
CA MET A 171 17.66 -12.41 3.35
C MET A 171 17.79 -12.12 4.85
N THR A 172 17.09 -12.87 5.71
CA THR A 172 17.25 -12.73 7.17
C THR A 172 18.67 -13.10 7.60
N GLU A 173 19.23 -14.17 7.03
CA GLU A 173 20.62 -14.58 7.27
C GLU A 173 21.60 -13.53 6.73
N ASN A 174 21.34 -12.97 5.54
CA ASN A 174 22.16 -11.91 4.95
C ASN A 174 22.10 -10.56 5.70
N CYS A 175 21.09 -10.37 6.55
CA CYS A 175 20.93 -9.18 7.40
C CYS A 175 21.13 -9.49 8.89
N ALA A 176 21.63 -10.68 9.24
CA ALA A 176 21.81 -11.10 10.62
C ALA A 176 22.83 -10.20 11.34
N PHE A 177 22.72 -10.13 12.68
CA PHE A 177 23.56 -9.24 13.51
C PHE A 177 25.08 -9.51 13.39
N CYS A 178 25.46 -10.72 12.97
CA CYS A 178 26.85 -11.13 12.77
C CYS A 178 27.38 -10.77 11.37
N VAL A 179 26.52 -10.36 10.44
CA VAL A 179 26.92 -9.86 9.12
C VAL A 179 27.39 -8.42 9.27
N SER A 180 28.51 -8.08 8.62
CA SER A 180 29.02 -6.72 8.64
C SER A 180 27.99 -5.74 8.06
N SER A 181 27.75 -4.64 8.77
CA SER A 181 26.85 -3.57 8.34
C SER A 181 27.24 -2.94 6.99
N HIS A 182 28.48 -3.13 6.53
CA HIS A 182 28.94 -2.67 5.21
C HIS A 182 28.42 -3.49 4.03
N ILE A 183 27.90 -4.70 4.28
CA ILE A 183 27.40 -5.61 3.23
C ILE A 183 25.97 -6.09 3.47
N ALA A 184 25.41 -5.90 4.67
CA ALA A 184 24.02 -6.19 4.96
C ALA A 184 23.11 -5.24 4.15
N LEU A 185 22.48 -5.75 3.09
CA LEU A 185 21.79 -4.95 2.07
C LEU A 185 20.73 -4.02 2.65
N GLY A 186 19.92 -4.51 3.58
CA GLY A 186 18.92 -3.67 4.26
C GLY A 186 19.55 -2.51 5.03
N ILE A 187 20.66 -2.74 5.74
CA ILE A 187 21.36 -1.69 6.50
C ILE A 187 21.98 -0.66 5.56
N VAL A 188 22.67 -1.10 4.51
CA VAL A 188 23.29 -0.21 3.51
C VAL A 188 22.24 0.64 2.81
N LEU A 189 21.15 0.03 2.35
CA LEU A 189 20.04 0.75 1.73
C LEU A 189 19.44 1.77 2.70
N GLY A 190 19.18 1.37 3.94
CA GLY A 190 18.63 2.27 4.97
C GLY A 190 19.54 3.44 5.29
N ALA A 191 20.86 3.22 5.36
CA ALA A 191 21.84 4.29 5.53
C ALA A 191 21.81 5.26 4.34
N VAL A 192 21.81 4.75 3.10
CA VAL A 192 21.68 5.59 1.89
C VAL A 192 20.41 6.44 1.94
N LEU A 193 19.26 5.82 2.24
CA LEU A 193 17.96 6.51 2.30
C LEU A 193 17.90 7.57 3.41
N GLY A 194 18.46 7.28 4.59
CA GLY A 194 18.51 8.22 5.70
C GLY A 194 19.42 9.42 5.40
N GLU A 195 20.65 9.16 4.96
CA GLU A 195 21.65 10.19 4.69
C GLU A 195 21.25 11.11 3.53
N ILE A 196 20.71 10.55 2.44
CA ILE A 196 20.27 11.34 1.29
C ILE A 196 19.09 12.25 1.66
N THR A 197 18.18 11.76 2.52
CA THR A 197 17.07 12.55 3.04
C THR A 197 17.58 13.70 3.92
N MET A 198 18.58 13.46 4.77
CA MET A 198 19.22 14.51 5.57
C MET A 198 19.94 15.57 4.72
N GLN A 199 20.36 15.22 3.51
CA GLN A 199 20.96 16.13 2.53
C GLN A 199 19.93 16.92 1.71
N GLY A 200 18.63 16.85 2.06
CA GLY A 200 17.55 17.57 1.37
C GLY A 200 17.00 16.86 0.14
N ARG A 201 17.29 15.56 -0.01
CA ARG A 201 16.74 14.70 -1.07
C ARG A 201 15.77 13.68 -0.49
N ASP A 202 14.65 14.19 0.02
CA ASP A 202 13.63 13.44 0.74
C ASP A 202 12.59 12.76 -0.17
N LYS A 203 12.63 12.99 -1.50
CA LYS A 203 11.72 12.37 -2.47
C LYS A 203 12.37 11.11 -3.07
N ILE A 204 11.86 9.93 -2.70
CA ILE A 204 12.35 8.65 -3.21
C ILE A 204 11.44 8.20 -4.36
N THR A 205 11.95 8.27 -5.59
CA THR A 205 11.19 7.96 -6.81
C THR A 205 11.45 6.54 -7.27
N PHE A 206 10.39 5.75 -7.41
CA PHE A 206 10.50 4.36 -7.84
C PHE A 206 10.33 4.24 -9.35
N LEU A 207 11.29 3.56 -9.98
CA LEU A 207 11.21 3.09 -11.36
C LEU A 207 11.25 1.56 -11.33
N THR A 208 10.44 0.90 -12.15
CA THR A 208 10.24 -0.56 -12.04
C THR A 208 10.12 -1.24 -13.39
N SER A 209 10.55 -2.49 -13.48
CA SER A 209 10.17 -3.35 -14.60
C SER A 209 8.66 -3.57 -14.62
N SER A 210 8.10 -3.78 -15.81
CA SER A 210 6.66 -3.90 -16.03
C SER A 210 6.01 -5.01 -15.18
N SER A 211 6.66 -6.16 -15.04
CA SER A 211 6.15 -7.33 -14.33
C SER A 211 6.06 -7.16 -12.81
N ILE A 212 6.73 -6.16 -12.25
CA ILE A 212 6.76 -5.87 -10.80
C ILE A 212 6.31 -4.43 -10.49
N LYS A 213 5.62 -3.79 -11.43
CA LYS A 213 5.21 -2.38 -11.34
C LYS A 213 4.36 -2.03 -10.12
N SER A 214 3.61 -2.99 -9.59
CA SER A 214 2.78 -2.79 -8.40
C SER A 214 3.56 -2.82 -7.09
N PHE A 215 4.77 -3.40 -7.06
CA PHE A 215 5.52 -3.59 -5.81
C PHE A 215 5.76 -2.30 -4.99
N PRO A 216 6.10 -1.14 -5.61
CA PRO A 216 6.25 0.10 -4.86
C PRO A 216 5.00 0.58 -4.14
N ILE A 217 3.80 0.11 -4.48
CA ILE A 217 2.56 0.47 -3.76
C ILE A 217 2.66 0.03 -2.28
N TRP A 218 3.24 -1.14 -2.01
CA TRP A 218 3.49 -1.57 -0.63
C TRP A 218 4.63 -0.77 0.02
N LEU A 219 5.71 -0.49 -0.72
CA LEU A 219 6.82 0.33 -0.23
C LEU A 219 6.39 1.76 0.14
N GLU A 220 5.41 2.32 -0.58
CA GLU A 220 4.82 3.63 -0.31
C GLU A 220 4.33 3.69 1.14
N GLN A 221 3.51 2.72 1.55
CA GLN A 221 3.04 2.65 2.93
C GLN A 221 4.20 2.42 3.91
N LEU A 222 5.09 1.47 3.60
CA LEU A 222 6.19 1.13 4.50
C LEU A 222 7.04 2.39 4.82
N LEU A 223 7.41 3.16 3.80
CA LEU A 223 8.19 4.38 3.95
C LEU A 223 7.40 5.52 4.57
N ALA A 224 6.22 5.84 4.02
CA ALA A 224 5.43 7.01 4.44
C ALA A 224 5.02 6.93 5.91
N GLU A 225 4.49 5.78 6.36
CA GLU A 225 4.08 5.62 7.76
C GLU A 225 5.24 5.45 8.73
N SER A 226 6.33 4.82 8.29
CA SER A 226 7.48 4.63 9.18
C SER A 226 8.25 5.92 9.37
N THR A 227 8.36 6.75 8.33
CA THR A 227 9.27 7.89 8.35
C THR A 227 8.61 9.25 8.52
N GLY A 228 7.34 9.41 8.13
CA GLY A 228 6.62 10.69 8.19
C GLY A 228 6.29 11.13 9.62
N LYS A 229 7.28 11.65 10.36
CA LYS A 229 7.17 11.99 11.79
C LYS A 229 8.00 13.21 12.12
N GLN A 230 7.48 14.05 13.02
CA GLN A 230 8.19 15.19 13.59
C GLN A 230 8.72 16.18 12.53
N GLY A 231 7.96 16.40 11.45
CA GLY A 231 8.35 17.29 10.34
C GLY A 231 9.44 16.70 9.44
N LYS A 232 9.77 15.42 9.60
CA LYS A 232 10.75 14.68 8.80
C LYS A 232 10.07 13.51 8.12
N GLY A 233 10.71 12.98 7.09
CA GLY A 233 10.30 11.72 6.49
C GLY A 233 10.79 11.59 5.05
N ILE A 234 10.68 10.36 4.57
CA ILE A 234 10.86 10.03 3.17
C ILE A 234 9.50 10.16 2.50
N ILE A 235 9.45 10.91 1.39
CA ILE A 235 8.28 11.04 0.52
C ILE A 235 8.44 10.02 -0.61
N PRO A 236 7.77 8.85 -0.55
CA PRO A 236 7.78 7.88 -1.65
C PRO A 236 6.97 8.43 -2.83
N ILE A 237 7.57 8.40 -4.02
CA ILE A 237 6.96 8.80 -5.28
C ILE A 237 6.74 7.54 -6.11
N VAL A 238 5.49 7.10 -6.16
CA VAL A 238 5.07 5.86 -6.83
C VAL A 238 4.20 6.18 -8.05
N ASN A 239 4.40 5.42 -9.13
CA ASN A 239 3.64 5.50 -10.38
C ASN A 239 3.55 6.93 -10.96
N GLU A 240 4.56 7.78 -10.73
CA GLU A 240 4.59 9.12 -11.32
C GLU A 240 4.87 9.03 -12.83
N PRO A 241 4.20 9.83 -13.67
CA PRO A 241 4.54 9.92 -15.08
C PRO A 241 6.00 10.34 -15.26
N ILE A 242 6.71 9.65 -16.13
CA ILE A 242 8.08 10.02 -16.50
C ILE A 242 7.98 11.19 -17.51
N PRO A 243 8.59 12.35 -17.25
CA PRO A 243 8.55 13.47 -18.17
C PRO A 243 9.40 13.16 -19.41
N GLU A 244 8.98 13.65 -20.57
CA GLU A 244 9.75 13.52 -21.82
C GLU A 244 11.14 14.15 -21.67
N ASP A 245 11.21 15.26 -20.95
CA ASP A 245 12.43 15.96 -20.58
C ASP A 245 12.80 15.66 -19.12
N LEU A 246 13.73 14.73 -18.91
CA LEU A 246 14.16 14.32 -17.57
C LEU A 246 14.80 15.46 -16.77
N THR A 247 15.25 16.55 -17.42
CA THR A 247 15.77 17.73 -16.71
C THR A 247 14.70 18.44 -15.87
N ARG A 248 13.41 18.08 -16.07
CA ARG A 248 12.30 18.57 -15.26
C ARG A 248 12.39 18.11 -13.81
N TYR A 249 12.99 16.96 -13.53
CA TYR A 249 13.18 16.51 -12.16
C TYR A 249 14.01 17.53 -11.36
N ALA A 250 13.50 17.90 -10.19
CA ALA A 250 14.22 18.71 -9.23
C ALA A 250 15.33 17.90 -8.53
N ALA A 251 16.29 18.62 -7.94
CA ALA A 251 17.45 18.03 -7.28
C ALA A 251 17.16 17.53 -5.84
N ASP A 252 15.89 17.46 -5.45
CA ASP A 252 15.38 16.97 -4.15
C ASP A 252 15.04 15.46 -4.19
N ARG A 253 15.46 14.77 -5.26
CA ARG A 253 15.15 13.36 -5.50
C ARG A 253 16.34 12.42 -5.35
N CYS A 254 16.01 11.18 -5.01
CA CYS A 254 16.79 9.97 -5.25
C CYS A 254 15.91 8.97 -6.00
N PHE A 255 16.48 8.20 -6.92
CA PHE A 255 15.75 7.25 -7.75
C PHE A 255 16.15 5.83 -7.39
N ILE A 256 15.15 4.97 -7.18
CA ILE A 256 15.35 3.55 -6.94
C ILE A 256 14.76 2.77 -8.11
N ALA A 257 15.61 2.06 -8.84
CA ALA A 257 15.21 1.19 -9.93
C ALA A 257 15.13 -0.25 -9.44
N LEU A 258 13.91 -0.81 -9.41
CA LEU A 258 13.65 -2.22 -9.10
C LEU A 258 13.45 -2.96 -10.42
N MET A 259 14.40 -3.81 -10.77
CA MET A 259 14.43 -4.48 -12.07
C MET A 259 14.27 -5.99 -11.90
N LEU A 260 13.46 -6.61 -12.75
CA LEU A 260 13.37 -8.06 -12.86
C LEU A 260 14.25 -8.52 -14.02
N GLN A 261 15.16 -9.47 -13.78
CA GLN A 261 16.13 -9.93 -14.78
C GLN A 261 15.47 -10.53 -16.02
N THR A 262 14.27 -11.10 -15.87
CA THR A 262 13.53 -11.72 -16.97
C THR A 262 12.72 -10.72 -17.82
N ASP A 263 12.59 -9.47 -17.38
CA ASP A 263 11.90 -8.42 -18.13
C ASP A 263 12.86 -7.73 -19.12
N ASP A 264 12.30 -7.15 -20.17
CA ASP A 264 13.02 -6.18 -21.00
C ASP A 264 13.16 -4.86 -20.24
N ASN A 265 14.40 -4.52 -19.90
CA ASN A 265 14.75 -3.35 -19.09
C ASN A 265 15.46 -2.25 -19.90
N GLU A 266 15.58 -2.37 -21.23
CA GLU A 266 16.42 -1.45 -22.03
C GLU A 266 16.02 0.03 -21.83
N ILE A 267 14.72 0.34 -21.94
CA ILE A 267 14.19 1.69 -21.75
C ILE A 267 14.46 2.19 -20.34
N LEU A 268 14.23 1.34 -19.33
CA LEU A 268 14.40 1.69 -17.92
C LEU A 268 15.88 1.94 -17.59
N GLU A 269 16.80 1.14 -18.15
CA GLU A 269 18.23 1.35 -18.00
C GLU A 269 18.70 2.65 -18.68
N GLU A 270 18.19 2.96 -19.87
CA GLU A 270 18.51 4.22 -20.55
C GLU A 270 18.03 5.42 -19.74
N GLN A 271 16.80 5.37 -19.23
CA GLN A 271 16.25 6.38 -18.33
C GLN A 271 17.13 6.55 -17.09
N LEU A 272 17.50 5.46 -16.43
CA LEU A 272 18.35 5.50 -15.23
C LEU A 272 19.74 6.08 -15.51
N LYS A 273 20.35 5.72 -16.65
CA LYS A 273 21.62 6.29 -17.11
C LYS A 273 21.48 7.80 -17.34
N SER A 274 20.40 8.25 -17.96
CA SER A 274 20.13 9.67 -18.21
C SER A 274 19.94 10.44 -16.89
N ILE A 275 19.12 9.93 -15.97
CA ILE A 275 18.90 10.49 -14.63
C ILE A 275 20.24 10.62 -13.87
N THR A 276 21.08 9.59 -13.92
CA THR A 276 22.40 9.59 -13.27
C THR A 276 23.33 10.64 -13.88
N ARG A 277 23.37 10.78 -15.22
CA ARG A 277 24.17 11.81 -15.90
C ARG A 277 23.74 13.24 -15.55
N GLN A 278 22.47 13.44 -15.19
CA GLN A 278 21.95 14.73 -14.71
C GLN A 278 22.31 15.02 -13.25
N GLY A 279 23.04 14.13 -12.57
CA GLY A 279 23.51 14.32 -11.20
C GLY A 279 22.49 13.92 -10.12
N ASN A 280 21.43 13.19 -10.49
CA ASN A 280 20.51 12.63 -9.52
C ASN A 280 21.05 11.30 -8.99
N PRO A 281 21.06 11.07 -7.66
CA PRO A 281 21.44 9.80 -7.08
C PRO A 281 20.50 8.68 -7.49
N THR A 282 21.08 7.53 -7.81
CA THR A 282 20.36 6.35 -8.26
C THR A 282 20.81 5.11 -7.47
N VAL A 283 19.87 4.22 -7.16
CA VAL A 283 20.12 2.88 -6.63
C VAL A 283 19.44 1.89 -7.55
N GLN A 284 20.16 0.85 -7.95
CA GLN A 284 19.64 -0.21 -8.80
C GLN A 284 19.58 -1.51 -7.99
N ILE A 285 18.43 -2.16 -8.01
CA ILE A 285 18.17 -3.45 -7.38
C ILE A 285 17.68 -4.41 -8.46
N MET A 286 18.41 -5.50 -8.67
CA MET A 286 18.10 -6.50 -9.68
C MET A 286 17.58 -7.77 -9.00
N LEU A 287 16.35 -8.15 -9.31
CA LEU A 287 15.71 -9.37 -8.86
C LEU A 287 15.89 -10.46 -9.92
N PRO A 288 16.43 -11.64 -9.56
CA PRO A 288 16.53 -12.75 -10.49
C PRO A 288 15.16 -13.24 -10.96
N GLU A 289 14.22 -13.40 -10.03
CA GLU A 289 12.87 -13.91 -10.28
C GLU A 289 11.84 -13.17 -9.42
N LYS A 290 10.56 -13.24 -9.80
CA LYS A 290 9.46 -12.60 -9.03
C LYS A 290 9.43 -13.08 -7.57
N ILE A 291 9.76 -14.34 -7.33
CA ILE A 291 9.78 -14.94 -5.98
C ILE A 291 10.80 -14.26 -5.05
N ASN A 292 11.84 -13.61 -5.60
CA ASN A 292 12.81 -12.84 -4.82
C ASN A 292 12.22 -11.53 -4.26
N LEU A 293 10.99 -11.14 -4.60
CA LEU A 293 10.32 -10.01 -3.95
C LEU A 293 10.23 -10.17 -2.43
N SER A 294 10.20 -11.41 -1.90
CA SER A 294 10.22 -11.64 -0.45
C SER A 294 11.54 -11.24 0.21
N GLN A 295 12.66 -11.33 -0.53
CA GLN A 295 13.96 -10.80 -0.10
C GLN A 295 13.90 -9.29 0.00
N GLU A 296 13.32 -8.64 -1.01
CA GLU A 296 13.15 -7.19 -1.00
C GLU A 296 12.20 -6.76 0.12
N ILE A 297 11.09 -7.47 0.36
CA ILE A 297 10.20 -7.17 1.49
C ILE A 297 10.99 -7.11 2.79
N TYR A 298 11.77 -8.16 3.10
CA TYR A 298 12.56 -8.18 4.32
C TYR A 298 13.67 -7.12 4.33
N SER A 299 14.41 -6.96 3.22
CA SER A 299 15.48 -5.98 3.07
C SER A 299 14.98 -4.55 3.31
N TRP A 300 13.81 -4.21 2.73
CA TRP A 300 13.18 -2.90 2.90
C TRP A 300 12.66 -2.67 4.32
N GLU A 301 12.13 -3.68 4.99
CA GLU A 301 11.75 -3.58 6.41
C GLU A 301 12.95 -3.20 7.28
N ILE A 302 14.12 -3.81 7.04
CA ILE A 302 15.37 -3.43 7.72
C ILE A 302 15.85 -2.04 7.28
N ALA A 303 15.78 -1.73 5.98
CA ALA A 303 16.21 -0.43 5.45
C ALA A 303 15.43 0.73 6.04
N VAL A 304 14.11 0.60 6.17
CA VAL A 304 13.27 1.63 6.78
C VAL A 304 13.56 1.78 8.27
N ALA A 305 13.87 0.70 8.98
CA ALA A 305 14.30 0.78 10.37
C ALA A 305 15.63 1.53 10.53
N ALA A 306 16.61 1.20 9.69
CA ALA A 306 17.91 1.88 9.67
C ALA A 306 17.81 3.35 9.24
N ALA A 307 17.02 3.67 8.22
CA ALA A 307 16.74 5.05 7.80
C ALA A 307 16.06 5.84 8.93
N GLY A 308 15.12 5.23 9.66
CA GLY A 308 14.51 5.83 10.83
C GLY A 308 15.53 6.19 11.92
N ALA A 309 16.51 5.32 12.17
CA ALA A 309 17.59 5.59 13.11
C ALA A 309 18.45 6.78 12.68
N VAL A 310 18.83 6.86 11.40
CA VAL A 310 19.59 7.99 10.82
C VAL A 310 18.81 9.31 10.96
N LEU A 311 17.51 9.28 10.67
CA LEU A 311 16.63 10.45 10.76
C LEU A 311 16.30 10.86 12.21
N GLY A 312 16.61 10.02 13.20
CA GLY A 312 16.29 10.23 14.61
C GLY A 312 14.79 10.10 14.92
N ILE A 313 14.10 9.19 14.24
CA ILE A 313 12.66 8.95 14.39
C ILE A 313 12.38 7.49 14.72
N HIS A 314 11.23 7.21 15.34
CA HIS A 314 10.82 5.84 15.67
C HIS A 314 10.07 5.19 14.49
N PRO A 315 10.64 4.20 13.78
CA PRO A 315 10.06 3.69 12.54
C PRO A 315 8.81 2.83 12.75
N PHE A 316 8.62 2.27 13.95
CA PHE A 316 7.53 1.31 14.21
C PHE A 316 6.25 1.91 14.81
N ASN A 317 6.27 3.14 15.36
CA ASN A 317 5.08 3.76 15.95
C ASN A 317 4.27 4.56 14.91
N GLN A 318 3.07 5.01 15.29
CA GLN A 318 2.14 5.81 14.45
C GLN A 318 1.37 6.81 15.32
N PRO A 319 2.00 7.89 15.80
CA PRO A 319 1.39 8.78 16.79
C PRO A 319 0.11 9.49 16.26
N ASP A 320 0.04 9.78 14.96
CA ASP A 320 -1.02 10.64 14.41
C ASP A 320 -2.22 9.88 13.84
N VAL A 321 -2.19 8.54 13.86
CA VAL A 321 -3.32 7.71 13.41
C VAL A 321 -4.48 7.80 14.40
N GLN A 322 -4.19 7.77 15.70
CA GLN A 322 -5.24 7.84 16.73
C GLN A 322 -5.94 9.19 16.72
N MET A 323 -5.20 10.29 16.58
CA MET A 323 -5.76 11.65 16.48
C MET A 323 -6.77 11.76 15.34
N ALA A 324 -6.45 11.22 14.16
CA ALA A 324 -7.36 11.24 13.01
C ALA A 324 -8.64 10.43 13.25
N LYS A 325 -8.53 9.26 13.89
CA LYS A 325 -9.70 8.45 14.27
C LYS A 325 -10.61 9.20 15.23
N ASP A 326 -10.04 9.90 16.21
CA ASP A 326 -10.79 10.66 17.19
C ASP A 326 -11.49 11.87 16.56
N LEU A 327 -10.82 12.57 15.64
CA LEU A 327 -11.41 13.68 14.86
C LEU A 327 -12.55 13.18 13.95
N ALA A 328 -12.35 12.06 13.26
CA ALA A 328 -13.40 11.48 12.41
C ALA A 328 -14.63 11.06 13.23
N LYS A 329 -14.44 10.41 14.38
CA LYS A 329 -15.54 10.06 15.29
C LYS A 329 -16.30 11.31 15.78
N LYS A 330 -15.56 12.36 16.16
CA LYS A 330 -16.18 13.65 16.53
C LYS A 330 -16.96 14.25 15.36
N MET A 331 -16.40 14.24 14.15
CA MET A 331 -17.08 14.76 12.96
C MET A 331 -18.35 13.97 12.61
N MET A 332 -18.34 12.64 12.72
CA MET A 332 -19.55 11.84 12.50
C MET A 332 -20.63 12.14 13.54
N ALA A 333 -20.27 12.24 14.82
CA ALA A 333 -21.21 12.62 15.88
C ALA A 333 -21.79 14.03 15.67
N HIS A 334 -20.98 14.98 15.18
CA HIS A 334 -21.46 16.33 14.85
C HIS A 334 -22.33 16.35 13.58
N ALA A 335 -22.00 15.55 12.56
CA ALA A 335 -22.79 15.44 11.34
C ALA A 335 -24.18 14.85 11.60
N GLU A 336 -24.29 13.86 12.50
CA GLU A 336 -25.58 13.34 13.01
C GLU A 336 -26.42 14.42 13.70
N GLN A 337 -25.78 15.47 14.21
CA GLN A 337 -26.40 16.62 14.86
C GLN A 337 -26.55 17.84 13.91
N GLY A 338 -26.17 17.70 12.64
CA GLY A 338 -26.20 18.80 11.65
C GLY A 338 -25.16 19.90 11.89
N ILE A 339 -24.17 19.68 12.75
CA ILE A 339 -23.12 20.64 13.08
C ILE A 339 -21.89 20.34 12.22
N PHE A 340 -21.47 21.30 11.39
CA PHE A 340 -20.23 21.22 10.64
C PHE A 340 -19.25 22.25 11.20
N PRO A 341 -18.01 21.87 11.55
CA PRO A 341 -17.03 22.83 12.06
C PRO A 341 -16.71 23.88 10.99
N GLU A 342 -16.61 25.14 11.40
CA GLU A 342 -16.02 26.19 10.56
C GLU A 342 -14.61 25.79 10.16
N LYS A 343 -14.32 25.91 8.87
CA LYS A 343 -13.03 25.52 8.31
C LYS A 343 -12.46 26.71 7.55
N ASN A 344 -11.19 27.02 7.80
CA ASN A 344 -10.32 27.76 6.89
C ASN A 344 -10.07 26.91 5.62
N LEU A 345 -11.12 26.55 4.89
CA LEU A 345 -11.07 25.79 3.66
C LEU A 345 -11.72 26.60 2.55
N GLU A 346 -10.96 26.89 1.52
CA GLU A 346 -11.51 27.41 0.27
C GLU A 346 -12.11 26.22 -0.49
N THR A 347 -13.43 26.23 -0.69
CA THR A 347 -14.16 25.19 -1.43
C THR A 347 -14.55 25.75 -2.79
N TYR A 348 -14.19 25.01 -3.84
CA TYR A 348 -14.49 25.37 -5.22
C TYR A 348 -15.42 24.32 -5.84
N SER A 349 -16.46 24.76 -6.53
CA SER A 349 -17.36 23.87 -7.26
C SER A 349 -16.80 23.59 -8.64
N VAL A 350 -16.79 22.32 -9.06
CA VAL A 350 -16.44 21.94 -10.44
C VAL A 350 -17.42 22.46 -11.48
N LEU A 351 -18.61 22.90 -11.07
CA LEU A 351 -19.61 23.51 -11.94
C LEU A 351 -19.32 24.99 -12.23
N ASP A 352 -18.43 25.61 -11.46
CA ASP A 352 -17.95 26.97 -11.68
C ASP A 352 -16.48 26.93 -12.12
N ALA A 353 -16.30 26.71 -13.43
CA ALA A 353 -14.97 26.54 -14.03
C ALA A 353 -14.06 27.76 -13.79
N ALA A 354 -14.62 28.98 -13.80
CA ALA A 354 -13.83 30.20 -13.62
C ALA A 354 -13.31 30.32 -12.17
N SER A 355 -14.18 30.06 -11.19
CA SER A 355 -13.80 30.06 -9.77
C SER A 355 -12.78 28.95 -9.46
N LEU A 356 -13.00 27.74 -9.99
CA LEU A 356 -12.06 26.63 -9.86
C LEU A 356 -10.69 26.96 -10.46
N GLU A 357 -10.66 27.51 -11.68
CA GLU A 357 -9.41 27.93 -12.33
C GLU A 357 -8.67 28.97 -11.50
N GLN A 358 -9.37 29.98 -10.99
CA GLN A 358 -8.79 31.00 -10.11
C GLN A 358 -8.22 30.39 -8.83
N GLY A 359 -8.95 29.47 -8.20
CA GLY A 359 -8.53 28.74 -7.01
C GLY A 359 -7.25 27.94 -7.26
N ILE A 360 -7.22 27.15 -8.34
CA ILE A 360 -6.02 26.38 -8.74
C ILE A 360 -4.85 27.33 -9.00
N ARG A 361 -5.04 28.41 -9.76
CA ARG A 361 -3.96 29.38 -10.05
C ARG A 361 -3.39 30.01 -8.77
N LYS A 362 -4.26 30.42 -7.85
CA LYS A 362 -3.86 30.99 -6.56
C LYS A 362 -3.09 29.98 -5.72
N TRP A 363 -3.56 28.74 -5.67
CA TRP A 363 -2.87 27.65 -4.97
C TRP A 363 -1.50 27.36 -5.57
N LEU A 364 -1.40 27.30 -6.91
CA LEU A 364 -0.12 27.10 -7.62
C LEU A 364 0.90 28.21 -7.36
N GLN A 365 0.48 29.44 -7.10
CA GLN A 365 1.39 30.55 -6.74
C GLN A 365 2.05 30.37 -5.37
N SER A 366 1.50 29.51 -4.51
CA SER A 366 2.08 29.22 -3.19
C SER A 366 3.22 28.21 -3.23
N ALA A 367 3.36 27.49 -4.35
CA ALA A 367 4.34 26.42 -4.53
C ALA A 367 5.78 26.94 -4.52
N ARG A 368 6.66 26.25 -3.80
CA ARG A 368 8.08 26.57 -3.64
C ARG A 368 8.96 25.40 -4.07
N SER A 369 10.23 25.69 -4.36
CA SER A 369 11.21 24.64 -4.63
C SER A 369 11.39 23.77 -3.38
N GLY A 370 11.38 22.44 -3.56
CA GLY A 370 11.42 21.45 -2.48
C GLY A 370 10.05 21.02 -1.96
N ASP A 371 8.97 21.69 -2.38
CA ASP A 371 7.61 21.22 -2.10
C ASP A 371 7.28 19.96 -2.92
N TYR A 372 6.12 19.36 -2.64
CA TYR A 372 5.52 18.33 -3.47
C TYR A 372 4.01 18.55 -3.55
N VAL A 373 3.40 18.04 -4.61
CA VAL A 373 1.95 18.06 -4.82
C VAL A 373 1.36 16.72 -4.39
N ALA A 374 0.47 16.74 -3.40
CA ALA A 374 -0.28 15.55 -2.98
C ALA A 374 -1.71 15.58 -3.53
N ILE A 375 -2.07 14.58 -4.34
CA ILE A 375 -3.44 14.39 -4.83
C ILE A 375 -4.13 13.32 -3.99
N GLN A 376 -5.11 13.72 -3.18
CA GLN A 376 -5.89 12.84 -2.32
C GLN A 376 -7.33 12.75 -2.83
N ALA A 377 -7.66 11.68 -3.57
CA ALA A 377 -8.91 11.60 -4.32
C ALA A 377 -9.98 10.76 -3.62
N TYR A 378 -11.02 11.40 -3.08
CA TYR A 378 -12.22 10.75 -2.55
C TYR A 378 -13.27 10.51 -3.65
N ILE A 379 -12.89 9.74 -4.66
CA ILE A 379 -13.73 9.38 -5.82
C ILE A 379 -13.60 7.88 -6.09
N ALA A 380 -14.53 7.31 -6.86
CA ALA A 380 -14.47 5.91 -7.26
C ALA A 380 -13.15 5.60 -8.00
N PRO A 381 -12.37 4.60 -7.55
CA PRO A 381 -11.25 4.10 -8.33
C PRO A 381 -11.75 3.49 -9.64
N ALA A 382 -11.23 4.00 -10.76
CA ALA A 382 -11.49 3.48 -12.09
C ALA A 382 -10.26 3.76 -12.97
N ARG A 383 -10.11 3.01 -14.07
CA ARG A 383 -8.98 3.16 -14.98
C ARG A 383 -8.94 4.57 -15.58
N GLU A 384 -10.08 5.04 -16.08
CA GLU A 384 -10.24 6.36 -16.71
C GLU A 384 -9.95 7.49 -15.71
N VAL A 385 -10.36 7.30 -14.45
CA VAL A 385 -10.07 8.24 -13.37
C VAL A 385 -8.57 8.26 -13.05
N THR A 386 -7.93 7.09 -12.99
CA THR A 386 -6.48 7.00 -12.76
C THR A 386 -5.72 7.68 -13.89
N GLU A 387 -6.09 7.41 -15.15
CA GLU A 387 -5.49 8.03 -16.34
C GLU A 387 -5.60 9.55 -16.31
N ALA A 388 -6.79 10.10 -16.04
CA ALA A 388 -6.99 11.55 -15.91
C ALA A 388 -6.13 12.16 -14.79
N ILE A 389 -5.96 11.46 -13.67
CA ILE A 389 -5.09 11.93 -12.57
C ILE A 389 -3.61 11.86 -12.99
N GLN A 390 -3.18 10.85 -13.76
CA GLN A 390 -1.82 10.81 -14.29
C GLN A 390 -1.54 11.97 -15.23
N GLU A 391 -2.50 12.38 -16.06
CA GLU A 391 -2.36 13.58 -16.90
C GLU A 391 -2.17 14.83 -16.04
N ILE A 392 -2.98 15.00 -14.99
CA ILE A 392 -2.86 16.11 -14.04
C ILE A 392 -1.48 16.11 -13.35
N ARG A 393 -0.99 14.94 -12.93
CA ARG A 393 0.34 14.80 -12.32
C ARG A 393 1.46 15.17 -13.29
N SER A 394 1.36 14.73 -14.55
CA SER A 394 2.30 15.10 -15.60
C SER A 394 2.35 16.62 -15.80
N GLU A 395 1.20 17.29 -15.86
CA GLU A 395 1.13 18.75 -15.97
C GLU A 395 1.76 19.46 -14.77
N PHE A 396 1.51 18.99 -13.54
CA PHE A 396 2.14 19.58 -12.36
C PHE A 396 3.66 19.38 -12.33
N LEU A 397 4.14 18.17 -12.65
CA LEU A 397 5.57 17.89 -12.72
C LEU A 397 6.24 18.77 -13.79
N ASN A 398 5.67 18.87 -14.98
CA ASN A 398 6.27 19.61 -16.09
C ASN A 398 6.30 21.13 -15.84
N ARG A 399 5.24 21.68 -15.23
CA ARG A 399 5.11 23.13 -14.99
C ARG A 399 5.80 23.59 -13.72
N LEU A 400 5.65 22.85 -12.63
CA LEU A 400 6.16 23.24 -11.31
C LEU A 400 7.51 22.62 -10.97
N ARG A 401 7.90 21.55 -11.67
CA ARG A 401 9.09 20.73 -11.36
C ARG A 401 9.04 20.12 -9.95
N LEU A 402 7.83 19.98 -9.40
CA LEU A 402 7.61 19.39 -8.09
C LEU A 402 7.22 17.92 -8.24
N ALA A 403 7.60 17.12 -7.25
CA ALA A 403 7.13 15.76 -7.17
C ALA A 403 5.63 15.67 -6.92
N THR A 404 5.00 14.63 -7.46
CA THR A 404 3.56 14.40 -7.32
C THR A 404 3.29 13.05 -6.68
N THR A 405 2.46 13.03 -5.64
CA THR A 405 1.92 11.81 -5.05
C THR A 405 0.43 11.70 -5.33
N PHE A 406 -0.08 10.47 -5.32
CA PHE A 406 -1.49 10.21 -5.56
C PHE A 406 -1.99 9.03 -4.73
N GLY A 407 -3.10 9.22 -4.03
CA GLY A 407 -3.78 8.16 -3.31
C GLY A 407 -5.30 8.30 -3.36
N TYR A 408 -5.98 7.17 -3.54
CA TYR A 408 -7.44 7.08 -3.41
C TYR A 408 -7.87 7.06 -1.93
N GLY A 409 -8.93 7.79 -1.61
CA GLY A 409 -9.58 7.74 -0.30
C GLY A 409 -10.58 6.59 -0.20
N PRO A 410 -10.76 5.98 0.99
CA PRO A 410 -10.06 6.24 2.24
C PRO A 410 -8.71 5.52 2.37
N ARG A 411 -8.29 4.69 1.39
CA ARG A 411 -7.03 3.90 1.42
C ARG A 411 -5.81 4.73 1.85
N PHE A 412 -5.63 5.93 1.30
CA PHE A 412 -4.45 6.76 1.62
C PHE A 412 -4.36 7.11 3.12
N LEU A 413 -5.49 7.20 3.84
CA LEU A 413 -5.50 7.47 5.28
C LEU A 413 -4.78 6.38 6.08
N HIS A 414 -4.78 5.17 5.55
CA HIS A 414 -4.18 3.96 6.13
C HIS A 414 -2.87 3.57 5.45
N SER A 415 -2.26 4.45 4.65
CA SER A 415 -0.98 4.17 3.97
C SER A 415 -0.03 5.38 3.95
N THR A 416 -0.46 6.53 3.43
CA THR A 416 0.35 7.77 3.40
C THR A 416 -0.13 8.82 4.40
N GLY A 417 -1.27 8.60 5.07
CA GLY A 417 -1.88 9.57 5.97
C GLY A 417 -0.95 10.05 7.08
N GLN A 418 -0.10 9.19 7.62
CA GLN A 418 0.91 9.58 8.62
C GLN A 418 1.93 10.58 8.05
N LEU A 419 2.39 10.40 6.82
CA LEU A 419 3.28 11.33 6.13
C LEU A 419 2.64 12.70 5.94
N HIS A 420 1.38 12.76 5.53
CA HIS A 420 0.68 14.04 5.33
C HIS A 420 0.35 14.79 6.64
N LYS A 421 0.45 14.13 7.79
CA LYS A 421 0.18 14.72 9.11
C LYS A 421 1.44 15.09 9.87
N GLY A 422 2.44 14.20 9.84
CA GLY A 422 3.66 14.33 10.63
C GLY A 422 4.95 14.42 9.81
N GLY A 423 4.87 14.28 8.48
CA GLY A 423 6.01 14.34 7.57
C GLY A 423 6.49 15.76 7.24
N PRO A 424 7.43 15.89 6.30
CA PRO A 424 7.88 17.18 5.80
C PRO A 424 6.80 17.73 4.85
N GLY A 425 6.13 18.80 5.27
CA GLY A 425 5.02 19.43 4.53
C GLY A 425 4.47 20.64 5.24
#